data_AF-D6BTP0-F1
#
_entry.id   AF-D6BTP0-F1
#
_cell.length_a   1.000
_cell.length_b   1.000
_cell.length_c   1.000
_cell.angle_alpha   90.00
_cell.angle_beta   90.00
_cell.angle_gamma   90.00
#
_symmetry.space_group_name_H-M   'P 1'
#
loop_
_entity.id
_entity.type
_entity.pdbx_description
1 polymer ?
#
loop_
_entity_poly.entity_id
_entity_poly.type
_entity_poly.pdbx_seq_one_letter_code
_entity_poly.pdbx_strand_id
1 'polypeptide(L)'
;TVKHYATAFWVFILSEVIVFGTLFCLCVITVEDDLAPLSSPLELPLLGCFILTGSSITVTTYHHYLGSYYNRPFLLLTIVLGCSFLVLQAFEFYDCECDLTFCVYGAVCFSTVGLHFLHVFGGLVALCFLYFSGDAVPNSNVDFVVWYWHFVDYIWLLVYLIIYLA
;
A
#
# COMPACT_ATOMS: atom_id res chain seq x y z
N THR A 1 -2.97 23.72 17.88
CA THR A 1 -2.24 23.46 16.62
C THR A 1 -2.22 21.97 16.28
N VAL A 2 -1.71 21.08 17.14
CA VAL A 2 -1.65 19.60 16.90
C VAL A 2 -3.00 18.97 16.49
N LYS A 3 -4.11 19.36 17.14
CA LYS A 3 -5.46 18.85 16.81
C LYS A 3 -5.87 19.12 15.35
N HIS A 4 -5.49 20.26 14.78
CA HIS A 4 -5.86 20.61 13.40
C HIS A 4 -5.11 19.74 12.38
N TYR A 5 -3.86 19.36 12.66
CA TYR A 5 -3.08 18.46 11.79
C TYR A 5 -3.67 17.05 11.77
N ALA A 6 -4.07 16.52 12.93
CA ALA A 6 -4.73 15.22 13.00
C ALA A 6 -6.07 15.20 12.24
N THR A 7 -6.89 16.25 12.38
CA THR A 7 -8.14 16.36 11.62
C THR A 7 -7.89 16.41 10.10
N ALA A 8 -6.90 17.20 9.66
CA ALA A 8 -6.53 17.27 8.25
C ALA A 8 -6.07 15.91 7.71
N PHE A 9 -5.27 15.16 8.48
CA PHE A 9 -4.83 13.82 8.11
C PHE A 9 -6.00 12.84 7.94
N TRP A 10 -6.96 12.83 8.87
CA TRP A 10 -8.14 11.96 8.74
C TRP A 10 -9.03 12.32 7.56
N VAL A 11 -9.17 13.62 7.24
CA VAL A 11 -9.88 14.06 6.04
C VAL A 11 -9.17 13.61 4.77
N PHE A 12 -7.83 13.64 4.76
CA PHE A 12 -7.02 13.08 3.67
C PHE A 12 -7.20 11.56 3.53
N ILE A 13 -7.15 10.78 4.61
CA ILE A 13 -7.40 9.34 4.55
C ILE A 13 -8.82 9.06 4.03
N LEU A 14 -9.81 9.84 4.47
CA LEU A 14 -11.19 9.71 3.98
C LEU A 14 -11.29 9.96 2.47
N SER A 15 -10.57 10.93 1.92
CA SER A 15 -10.58 11.15 0.47
C SER A 15 -9.97 9.96 -0.27
N GLU A 16 -8.87 9.37 0.23
CA GLU A 16 -8.28 8.19 -0.39
C GLU A 16 -9.21 6.96 -0.32
N VAL A 17 -9.91 6.76 0.80
CA VAL A 17 -10.92 5.70 0.93
C VAL A 17 -12.03 5.88 -0.11
N ILE A 18 -12.46 7.11 -0.38
CA ILE A 18 -13.47 7.39 -1.40
C ILE A 18 -12.93 7.06 -2.80
N VAL A 19 -11.69 7.44 -3.11
CA VAL A 19 -11.07 7.17 -4.42
C VAL A 19 -10.88 5.67 -4.66
N PHE A 20 -10.31 4.93 -3.70
CA PHE A 20 -10.19 3.47 -3.82
C PHE A 20 -11.56 2.80 -3.82
N GLY A 21 -12.51 3.27 -3.01
CA GLY A 21 -13.86 2.74 -2.95
C GLY A 21 -14.61 2.85 -4.27
N THR A 22 -14.47 3.97 -4.99
CA THR A 22 -15.08 4.10 -6.32
C THR A 22 -14.43 3.19 -7.35
N LEU A 23 -13.10 3.06 -7.33
CA LEU A 23 -12.36 2.14 -8.21
C LEU A 23 -12.74 0.67 -7.95
N PHE A 24 -12.78 0.24 -6.70
CA PHE A 24 -13.23 -1.11 -6.34
C PHE A 24 -14.66 -1.39 -6.77
N CYS A 25 -15.56 -0.43 -6.59
CA CYS A 25 -16.94 -0.54 -7.07
C CYS A 25 -16.99 -0.72 -8.59
N LEU A 26 -16.19 0.04 -9.34
CA LEU A 26 -16.07 -0.10 -10.78
C LEU A 26 -15.50 -1.47 -11.19
N CYS A 27 -14.48 -1.99 -10.49
CA CYS A 27 -13.98 -3.34 -10.75
C CYS A 27 -15.13 -4.35 -10.67
N VAL A 28 -15.88 -4.35 -9.56
CA VAL A 28 -16.99 -5.30 -9.34
C VAL A 28 -18.11 -5.15 -10.38
N ILE A 29 -18.48 -3.93 -10.75
CA ILE A 29 -19.56 -3.69 -11.73
C ILE A 29 -19.14 -4.10 -13.15
N THR A 30 -17.85 -3.98 -13.47
CA THR A 30 -17.32 -4.23 -14.82
C THR A 30 -16.74 -5.63 -15.01
N VAL A 31 -16.79 -6.50 -13.98
CA VAL A 31 -16.45 -7.91 -14.11
C VAL A 31 -17.24 -8.52 -15.27
N GLU A 32 -16.52 -9.12 -16.23
CA GLU A 32 -17.11 -9.90 -17.31
C GLU A 32 -16.88 -11.40 -17.00
N ASP A 33 -17.92 -12.23 -17.16
CA ASP A 33 -17.93 -13.64 -16.72
C ASP A 33 -16.85 -14.53 -17.37
N ASP A 34 -16.23 -14.09 -18.47
CA ASP A 34 -15.23 -14.84 -19.24
C ASP A 34 -13.78 -14.31 -19.09
N LEU A 35 -13.52 -13.31 -18.23
CA LEU A 35 -12.18 -12.75 -18.05
C LEU A 35 -11.39 -13.44 -16.94
N ALA A 36 -10.19 -13.91 -17.28
CA ALA A 36 -9.22 -14.40 -16.33
C ALA A 36 -8.66 -13.24 -15.47
N PRO A 37 -8.29 -13.49 -14.19
CA PRO A 37 -7.65 -12.49 -13.35
C PRO A 37 -6.32 -11.99 -13.95
N LEU A 38 -5.93 -10.76 -13.59
CA LEU A 38 -4.73 -10.06 -14.08
C LEU A 38 -3.45 -10.91 -14.04
N SER A 39 -3.30 -11.70 -12.99
CA SER A 39 -2.22 -12.67 -12.83
C SER A 39 -2.72 -13.84 -11.97
N SER A 40 -1.92 -14.91 -11.87
CA SER A 40 -2.29 -16.05 -11.04
C SER A 40 -2.35 -15.60 -9.55
N PRO A 41 -3.48 -15.83 -8.85
CA PRO A 41 -3.67 -15.28 -7.51
C PRO A 41 -2.71 -15.85 -6.46
N LEU A 42 -2.19 -17.06 -6.69
CA LEU A 42 -1.41 -17.82 -5.72
C LEU A 42 0.09 -17.52 -5.76
N GLU A 43 0.58 -16.77 -6.75
CA GLU A 43 2.01 -16.52 -6.94
C GLU A 43 2.41 -15.15 -6.37
N LEU A 44 2.54 -14.14 -7.22
CA LEU A 44 3.05 -12.82 -6.84
C LEU A 44 2.10 -12.04 -5.92
N PRO A 45 0.77 -12.02 -6.15
CA PRO A 45 -0.14 -11.22 -5.32
C PRO A 45 -0.20 -11.71 -3.86
N LEU A 46 -0.25 -13.02 -3.65
CA LEU A 46 -0.25 -13.63 -2.31
C LEU A 46 1.06 -13.36 -1.56
N LEU A 47 2.21 -13.45 -2.25
CA LEU A 47 3.50 -13.07 -1.67
C LEU A 47 3.53 -11.58 -1.28
N GLY A 48 2.93 -10.72 -2.11
CA GLY A 48 2.73 -9.30 -1.82
C GLY A 48 1.99 -9.06 -0.50
N CYS A 49 0.92 -9.82 -0.24
CA CYS A 49 0.19 -9.76 1.03
C CYS A 49 1.08 -10.10 2.23
N PHE A 50 1.84 -11.20 2.16
CA PHE A 50 2.74 -11.58 3.25
C PHE A 50 3.81 -10.52 3.54
N ILE A 51 4.36 -9.92 2.48
CA ILE A 51 5.40 -8.89 2.60
C ILE A 51 4.83 -7.62 3.25
N LEU A 52 3.69 -7.11 2.77
CA LEU A 52 3.10 -5.89 3.33
C LEU A 52 2.58 -6.09 4.75
N THR A 53 1.87 -7.19 5.03
CA THR A 53 1.43 -7.51 6.40
C THR A 53 2.63 -7.72 7.34
N GLY A 54 3.69 -8.38 6.87
CA GLY A 54 4.95 -8.48 7.61
C GLY A 54 5.57 -7.12 7.91
N SER A 55 5.56 -6.21 6.93
CA SER A 55 6.06 -4.84 7.09
C SER A 55 5.24 -4.00 8.09
N SER A 56 3.93 -4.26 8.17
CA SER A 56 3.03 -3.65 9.16
C SER A 56 3.37 -4.09 10.58
N ILE A 57 3.73 -5.36 10.78
CA ILE A 57 4.18 -5.85 12.10
C ILE A 57 5.50 -5.17 12.48
N THR A 58 6.45 -5.07 11.55
CA THR A 58 7.75 -4.45 11.83
C THR A 58 7.63 -2.95 12.06
N VAL A 59 6.75 -2.23 11.35
CA VAL A 59 6.54 -0.79 11.58
C VAL A 59 5.84 -0.51 12.91
N THR A 60 4.90 -1.38 13.32
CA THR A 60 4.29 -1.31 14.66
C THR A 60 5.34 -1.54 15.74
N THR A 61 6.25 -2.48 15.52
CA THR A 61 7.34 -2.77 16.46
C THR A 61 8.32 -1.59 16.55
N TYR A 62 8.66 -0.96 15.42
CA TYR A 62 9.41 0.30 15.41
C TYR A 62 8.72 1.39 16.24
N HIS A 63 7.41 1.57 16.05
CA HIS A 63 6.60 2.56 16.76
C HIS A 63 6.56 2.30 18.28
N HIS A 64 6.45 1.03 18.68
CA HIS A 64 6.47 0.64 20.09
C HIS A 64 7.80 0.97 20.80
N TYR A 65 8.92 0.87 20.08
CA TYR A 65 10.26 1.16 20.62
C TYR A 65 10.73 2.59 20.36
N LEU A 66 9.86 3.54 20.02
CA LEU A 66 10.25 4.95 19.82
C LEU A 66 11.01 5.51 21.03
N GLY A 67 12.14 6.18 20.78
CA GLY A 67 13.05 6.67 21.81
C GLY A 67 14.03 5.62 22.37
N SER A 68 13.99 4.37 21.88
CA SER A 68 14.94 3.32 22.23
C SER A 68 15.94 3.06 21.10
N TYR A 69 17.16 2.65 21.45
CA TYR A 69 18.20 2.25 20.49
C TYR A 69 17.76 1.12 19.54
N TYR A 70 16.81 0.29 19.99
CA TYR A 70 16.36 -0.89 19.25
C TYR A 70 15.32 -0.59 18.15
N ASN A 71 14.90 0.65 17.94
CA ASN A 71 13.85 0.98 16.96
C ASN A 71 14.32 0.89 15.49
N ARG A 72 15.52 1.41 15.18
CA ARG A 72 16.00 1.60 13.80
C ARG A 72 16.06 0.32 12.96
N PRO A 73 16.47 -0.85 13.51
CA PRO A 73 16.46 -2.11 12.77
C PRO A 73 15.06 -2.49 12.25
N PHE A 74 14.00 -2.25 13.05
CA PHE A 74 12.64 -2.56 12.63
C PHE A 74 12.15 -1.64 11.51
N LEU A 75 12.48 -0.35 11.57
CA LEU A 75 12.17 0.59 10.49
C LEU A 75 12.91 0.22 9.20
N LEU A 76 14.19 -0.16 9.30
CA LEU A 76 14.96 -0.62 8.15
C LEU A 76 14.34 -1.88 7.53
N LEU A 77 13.90 -2.82 8.36
CA LEU A 77 13.22 -4.02 7.89
C LEU A 77 11.89 -3.70 7.19
N THR A 78 11.09 -2.76 7.73
CA THR A 78 9.88 -2.27 7.03
C THR A 78 10.22 -1.69 5.66
N ILE A 79 11.27 -0.87 5.56
CA ILE A 79 11.70 -0.27 4.27
C ILE A 79 12.13 -1.36 3.29
N VAL A 80 12.91 -2.35 3.72
CA VAL A 80 13.35 -3.46 2.85
C VAL A 80 12.15 -4.28 2.36
N LEU A 81 11.18 -4.57 3.22
CA LEU A 81 9.96 -5.27 2.83
C LEU A 81 9.13 -4.43 1.84
N GLY A 82 8.97 -3.13 2.07
CA GLY A 82 8.29 -2.22 1.15
C GLY A 82 8.98 -2.13 -0.22
N CYS A 83 10.31 -2.02 -0.26
CA CYS A 83 11.09 -2.10 -1.51
C CYS A 83 10.86 -3.43 -2.24
N SER A 84 10.85 -4.54 -1.49
CA SER A 84 10.64 -5.88 -2.06
C SER A 84 9.25 -5.99 -2.69
N PHE A 85 8.23 -5.42 -2.04
CA PHE A 85 6.88 -5.34 -2.61
C PHE A 85 6.84 -4.56 -3.93
N LEU A 86 7.47 -3.37 -3.99
CA LEU A 86 7.50 -2.58 -5.23
C LEU A 86 8.20 -3.31 -6.37
N VAL A 87 9.27 -4.06 -6.08
CA VAL A 87 9.97 -4.88 -7.08
C VAL A 87 9.05 -5.98 -7.60
N LEU A 88 8.34 -6.70 -6.73
CA LEU A 88 7.37 -7.72 -7.13
C LEU A 88 6.24 -7.13 -7.99
N GLN A 89 5.70 -5.97 -7.60
CA GLN A 89 4.64 -5.30 -8.34
C GLN A 89 5.12 -4.84 -9.73
N ALA A 90 6.38 -4.39 -9.84
CA ALA A 90 6.97 -3.99 -11.11
C ALA A 90 7.17 -5.20 -12.04
N PHE A 91 7.52 -6.38 -11.52
CA PHE A 91 7.56 -7.61 -12.31
C PHE A 91 6.18 -8.01 -12.82
N GLU A 92 5.16 -7.95 -11.95
CA GLU A 92 3.78 -8.23 -12.37
C GLU A 92 3.31 -7.27 -13.47
N PHE A 93 3.63 -5.98 -13.36
CA PHE A 93 3.28 -5.01 -14.41
C PHE A 93 4.03 -5.24 -15.72
N TYR A 94 5.25 -5.79 -15.67
CA TYR A 94 6.02 -6.12 -16.86
C TYR A 94 5.45 -7.34 -17.59
N ASP A 95 5.00 -8.35 -16.86
CA ASP A 95 4.45 -9.60 -17.41
C ASP A 95 2.94 -9.51 -17.73
N CYS A 96 2.27 -8.41 -17.35
CA CYS A 96 0.85 -8.21 -17.58
C CYS A 96 0.53 -7.89 -19.06
N GLU A 97 -0.15 -8.81 -19.75
CA GLU A 97 -0.59 -8.67 -21.14
C GLU A 97 -1.99 -8.02 -21.29
N CYS A 98 -2.42 -7.17 -20.36
CA CYS A 98 -3.75 -6.57 -20.42
C CYS A 98 -3.91 -5.51 -21.53
N ASP A 99 -4.96 -5.65 -22.33
CA ASP A 99 -5.40 -4.64 -23.28
C ASP A 99 -6.17 -3.52 -22.56
N LEU A 100 -5.45 -2.46 -22.19
CA LEU A 100 -6.00 -1.29 -21.49
C LEU A 100 -6.95 -0.45 -22.37
N THR A 101 -6.95 -0.67 -23.69
CA THR A 101 -7.73 0.15 -24.63
C THR A 101 -9.09 -0.45 -24.94
N PHE A 102 -9.19 -1.78 -25.00
CA PHE A 102 -10.42 -2.45 -25.41
C PHE A 102 -11.10 -3.23 -24.28
N CYS A 103 -10.45 -3.44 -23.13
CA CYS A 103 -11.05 -4.07 -21.95
C CYS A 103 -11.24 -3.05 -20.82
N VAL A 104 -12.50 -2.71 -20.51
CA VAL A 104 -12.83 -1.78 -19.43
C VAL A 104 -12.41 -2.34 -18.06
N TYR A 105 -12.70 -3.62 -17.80
CA TYR A 105 -12.32 -4.29 -16.56
C TYR A 105 -10.81 -4.25 -16.32
N GLY A 106 -10.03 -4.64 -17.33
CA GLY A 106 -8.56 -4.61 -17.28
C GLY A 106 -8.01 -3.20 -17.02
N ALA A 107 -8.58 -2.18 -17.66
CA ALA A 107 -8.19 -0.79 -17.45
C ALA A 107 -8.47 -0.30 -16.01
N VAL A 108 -9.62 -0.65 -15.43
CA VAL A 108 -9.97 -0.26 -14.05
C VAL A 108 -9.11 -1.03 -13.04
N CYS A 109 -8.89 -2.33 -13.21
CA CYS A 109 -8.04 -3.11 -12.32
C CYS A 109 -6.58 -2.63 -12.38
N PHE A 110 -6.03 -2.38 -13.57
CA PHE A 110 -4.69 -1.81 -13.72
C PHE A 110 -4.58 -0.43 -13.06
N SER A 111 -5.60 0.43 -13.23
CA SER A 111 -5.63 1.75 -12.58
C SER A 111 -5.67 1.64 -11.06
N THR A 112 -6.42 0.66 -10.52
CA THR A 112 -6.54 0.42 -9.08
C THR A 112 -5.22 -0.06 -8.47
N VAL A 113 -4.60 -1.07 -9.08
CA VAL A 113 -3.30 -1.61 -8.64
C VAL A 113 -2.21 -0.56 -8.83
N GLY A 114 -2.23 0.20 -9.93
CA GLY A 114 -1.27 1.28 -10.20
C GLY A 114 -1.38 2.44 -9.21
N LEU A 115 -2.59 2.84 -8.83
CA LEU A 115 -2.80 3.86 -7.79
C LEU A 115 -2.25 3.39 -6.45
N HIS A 116 -2.50 2.13 -6.08
CA HIS A 116 -1.95 1.53 -4.87
C HIS A 116 -0.42 1.50 -4.90
N PHE A 117 0.19 1.09 -6.01
CA PHE A 117 1.64 1.12 -6.19
C PHE A 117 2.24 2.50 -5.92
N LEU A 118 1.62 3.57 -6.44
CA LEU A 118 2.04 4.95 -6.16
C LEU A 118 1.93 5.31 -4.68
N HIS A 119 0.89 4.84 -3.99
CA HIS A 119 0.73 5.04 -2.56
C HIS A 119 1.79 4.31 -1.73
N VAL A 120 2.11 3.06 -2.08
CA VAL A 120 3.21 2.30 -1.46
C VAL A 120 4.53 3.04 -1.65
N PHE A 121 4.81 3.53 -2.87
CA PHE A 121 6.01 4.31 -3.15
C PHE A 121 6.07 5.60 -2.31
N GLY A 122 4.98 6.36 -2.24
CA GLY A 122 4.90 7.57 -1.41
C GLY A 122 5.10 7.29 0.08
N GLY A 123 4.48 6.22 0.59
CA GLY A 123 4.69 5.75 1.97
C GLY A 123 6.13 5.34 2.23
N LEU A 124 6.78 4.68 1.27
CA LEU A 124 8.16 4.23 1.38
C LEU A 124 9.13 5.41 1.44
N VAL A 125 8.89 6.45 0.62
CA VAL A 125 9.64 7.72 0.68
C VAL A 125 9.50 8.35 2.07
N ALA A 126 8.29 8.36 2.65
CA ALA A 126 8.08 8.88 3.99
C ALA A 126 8.81 8.05 5.07
N LEU A 127 8.81 6.71 4.98
CA LEU A 127 9.57 5.84 5.88
C LEU A 127 11.08 6.05 5.78
N CYS A 128 11.61 6.19 4.55
CA CYS A 128 13.01 6.54 4.32
C CYS A 128 13.35 7.89 4.96
N PHE A 129 12.47 8.90 4.80
CA PHE A 129 12.64 10.19 5.45
C PHE A 129 12.73 10.06 6.97
N LEU A 130 11.87 9.24 7.60
CA LEU A 130 11.98 8.95 9.04
C LEU A 130 13.32 8.30 9.40
N TYR A 131 13.77 7.33 8.60
CA TYR A 131 15.00 6.60 8.88
C TYR A 131 16.25 7.49 8.86
N PHE A 132 16.32 8.42 7.89
CA PHE A 132 17.44 9.35 7.76
C PHE A 132 17.36 10.53 8.72
N SER A 133 16.16 11.01 9.03
CA SER A 133 15.97 12.15 9.94
C SER A 133 16.08 11.76 11.42
N GLY A 134 15.82 10.49 11.76
CA GLY A 134 15.95 9.96 13.11
C GLY A 134 15.12 10.74 14.14
N ASP A 135 15.70 10.97 15.31
CA ASP A 135 15.04 11.61 16.47
C ASP A 135 14.69 13.09 16.25
N ALA A 136 15.10 13.70 15.13
CA ALA A 136 14.71 15.07 14.78
C ALA A 136 13.24 15.18 14.35
N VAL A 137 12.59 14.06 14.00
CA VAL A 137 11.19 14.05 13.57
C VAL A 137 10.27 14.07 14.80
N PRO A 138 9.28 14.99 14.87
CA PRO A 138 8.29 14.97 15.93
C PRO A 138 7.51 13.66 15.96
N ASN A 139 7.26 13.11 17.15
CA ASN A 139 6.50 11.85 17.31
C ASN A 139 5.14 11.88 16.59
N SER A 140 4.45 13.03 16.57
CA SER A 140 3.18 13.17 15.84
C SER A 140 3.31 12.91 14.34
N ASN A 141 4.44 13.27 13.73
CA ASN A 141 4.68 13.01 12.31
C ASN A 141 5.02 11.55 12.07
N VAL A 142 5.72 10.91 13.01
CA VAL A 142 5.93 9.46 12.97
C VAL A 142 4.59 8.73 13.02
N ASP A 143 3.68 9.14 13.90
CA ASP A 143 2.33 8.56 14.00
C ASP A 143 1.60 8.60 12.65
N PHE A 144 1.61 9.75 11.97
CA PHE A 144 0.95 9.90 10.66
C PHE A 144 1.54 8.99 9.58
N VAL A 145 2.87 8.84 9.53
CA VAL A 145 3.52 7.95 8.55
C VAL A 145 3.21 6.49 8.86
N VAL A 146 3.20 6.09 10.14
CA VAL A 146 2.84 4.72 10.56
C VAL A 146 1.38 4.41 10.22
N TRP A 147 0.46 5.33 10.53
CA TRP A 147 -0.96 5.16 10.17
C TRP A 147 -1.18 5.08 8.67
N TYR A 148 -0.48 5.90 7.89
CA TYR A 148 -0.56 5.85 6.44
C TYR A 148 -0.01 4.52 5.88
N TRP A 149 1.10 4.01 6.43
CA TRP A 149 1.64 2.70 6.01
C TRP A 149 0.65 1.56 6.26
N HIS A 150 -0.02 1.55 7.42
CA HIS A 150 -1.09 0.59 7.69
C HIS A 150 -2.29 0.75 6.77
N PHE A 151 -2.68 1.99 6.46
CA PHE A 151 -3.73 2.25 5.46
C PHE A 151 -3.39 1.61 4.12
N VAL A 152 -2.16 1.79 3.63
CA VAL A 152 -1.70 1.20 2.37
C VAL A 152 -1.72 -0.33 2.40
N ASP A 153 -1.33 -0.97 3.52
CA ASP A 153 -1.45 -2.42 3.71
C ASP A 153 -2.92 -2.89 3.65
N TYR A 154 -3.83 -2.21 4.34
CA TYR A 154 -5.26 -2.57 4.28
C TYR A 154 -5.86 -2.44 2.88
N ILE A 155 -5.48 -1.41 2.11
CA ILE A 155 -5.91 -1.29 0.72
C ILE A 155 -5.36 -2.45 -0.13
N TRP A 156 -4.13 -2.90 0.11
CA TRP A 156 -3.59 -4.06 -0.61
C TRP A 156 -4.39 -5.34 -0.35
N LEU A 157 -4.79 -5.59 0.90
CA LEU A 157 -5.63 -6.75 1.21
C LEU A 157 -6.98 -6.70 0.48
N LEU A 158 -7.55 -5.51 0.29
CA LEU A 158 -8.76 -5.31 -0.50
C LEU A 158 -8.50 -5.50 -2.00
N VAL A 159 -7.39 -4.98 -2.52
CA VAL A 159 -6.94 -5.22 -3.91
C VAL A 159 -6.81 -6.72 -4.17
N TYR A 160 -6.10 -7.44 -3.29
CA TYR A 160 -5.92 -8.89 -3.38
C TYR A 160 -7.27 -9.61 -3.42
N LEU A 161 -8.17 -9.27 -2.49
CA LEU A 161 -9.48 -9.92 -2.40
C LEU A 161 -10.35 -9.67 -3.64
N ILE A 162 -10.42 -8.43 -4.12
CA ILE A 162 -11.40 -8.02 -5.15
C ILE A 162 -10.89 -8.29 -6.57
N ILE A 163 -9.59 -8.19 -6.82
CA ILE A 163 -9.03 -8.24 -8.17
C ILE A 163 -8.46 -9.62 -8.50
N TYR A 164 -7.89 -10.30 -7.50
CA TYR A 164 -7.20 -11.57 -7.72
C TYR A 164 -8.00 -12.79 -7.25
N LEU A 165 -8.78 -12.66 -6.17
CA LEU A 165 -9.52 -13.79 -5.60
C LEU A 165 -11.01 -13.86 -6.00
N ALA A 166 -11.66 -12.72 -6.18
CA ALA A 166 -13.09 -12.63 -6.51
C ALA A 166 -13.39 -13.18 -7.92
#